data_AF-A0A538K3A5-F1
#
_entry.id   AF-A0A538K3A5-F1
#
_cell.length_a   1.000
_cell.length_b   1.000
_cell.length_c   1.000
_cell.angle_alpha   90.00
_cell.angle_beta   90.00
_cell.angle_gamma   90.00
#
_symmetry.space_group_name_H-M   'P 1'
#
loop_
_entity.id
_entity.type
_entity.pdbx_description
1 polymer ?
#
loop_
_entity_poly.entity_id
_entity_poly.type
_entity_poly.pdbx_seq_one_letter_code
_entity_poly.pdbx_strand_id
1 'polypeptide(L)'
;VPAGLDLGRVSHREIAVGILAELVKLRASGELVKGAPQEAPEIAEAVDPVCGMTVEVASAQHKVEHDGTTYYFCCPGCAGAFKNDPGEFIGSGTKS
;
A
#
# COMPACT_ATOMS: atom_id res chain seq x y z
N VAL A 1 -7.61 -1.94 47.69
CA VAL A 1 -8.92 -1.49 47.17
C VAL A 1 -8.91 -1.71 45.66
N PRO A 2 -9.79 -2.55 45.09
CA PRO A 2 -9.85 -2.68 43.64
C PRO A 2 -10.49 -1.43 43.04
N ALA A 3 -9.89 -0.88 41.99
CA ALA A 3 -10.51 0.15 41.18
C ALA A 3 -11.50 -0.53 40.22
N GLY A 4 -12.70 -0.83 40.71
CA GLY A 4 -13.85 -1.25 39.92
C GLY A 4 -14.94 -0.20 40.05
N LEU A 5 -15.32 0.45 38.96
CA LEU A 5 -16.48 1.32 38.93
C LEU A 5 -17.74 0.45 39.09
N ASP A 6 -18.41 0.56 40.23
CA ASP A 6 -19.59 -0.24 40.55
C ASP A 6 -20.80 0.24 39.74
N LEU A 7 -21.09 -0.48 38.65
CA LEU A 7 -22.23 -0.21 37.76
C LEU A 7 -23.53 -0.88 38.26
N GLY A 8 -23.54 -1.51 39.43
CA GLY A 8 -24.68 -2.29 39.93
C GLY A 8 -24.96 -3.56 39.09
N ARG A 9 -26.17 -4.12 39.21
CA ARG A 9 -26.61 -5.26 38.38
C ARG A 9 -27.01 -4.78 36.98
N VAL A 10 -26.02 -4.53 36.15
CA VAL A 10 -26.22 -4.38 34.71
C VAL A 10 -26.22 -5.76 34.05
N SER A 11 -27.32 -6.09 33.39
CA SER A 11 -27.41 -7.27 32.55
C SER A 11 -26.53 -7.12 31.29
N HIS A 12 -26.09 -8.24 30.71
CA HIS A 12 -25.36 -8.24 29.44
C HIS A 12 -26.08 -7.45 28.34
N ARG A 13 -27.43 -7.41 28.37
CA ARG A 13 -28.24 -6.63 27.42
C ARG A 13 -28.09 -5.14 27.64
N GLU A 14 -28.10 -4.67 28.88
CA GLU A 14 -27.90 -3.25 29.19
C GLU A 14 -26.49 -2.79 28.84
N ILE A 15 -25.48 -3.65 29.05
CA ILE A 15 -24.10 -3.41 28.60
C ILE A 15 -24.07 -3.31 27.07
N ALA A 16 -24.69 -4.25 26.36
CA ALA A 16 -24.75 -4.23 24.90
C ALA A 16 -25.45 -2.97 24.35
N VAL A 17 -26.54 -2.53 24.99
CA VAL A 17 -27.26 -1.31 24.61
C VAL A 17 -26.42 -0.06 24.89
N GLY A 18 -25.70 -0.01 26.01
CA GLY A 18 -24.78 1.10 26.32
C GLY A 18 -23.65 1.23 25.29
N ILE A 19 -23.01 0.11 24.94
CA ILE A 19 -21.98 0.09 23.90
C ILE A 19 -22.55 0.50 22.54
N LEU A 20 -23.72 -0.03 22.18
CA LEU A 20 -24.39 0.31 20.92
C LEU A 20 -24.74 1.80 20.85
N ALA A 21 -25.20 2.38 21.95
CA ALA A 21 -25.51 3.81 22.03
C ALA A 21 -24.26 4.68 21.81
N GLU A 22 -23.13 4.33 22.43
CA GLU A 22 -21.87 5.04 22.21
C GLU A 22 -21.39 4.93 20.75
N LEU A 23 -21.47 3.74 20.14
CA LEU A 23 -21.13 3.57 18.72
C LEU A 23 -22.03 4.39 17.79
N VAL A 24 -23.33 4.49 18.10
CA VAL A 24 -24.27 5.32 17.33
C VAL A 24 -23.93 6.80 17.45
N LYS A 25 -23.59 7.29 18.66
CA LYS A 25 -23.14 8.68 18.86
C LYS A 25 -21.89 8.99 18.05
N LEU A 26 -20.88 8.12 18.09
CA LEU A 26 -19.65 8.29 17.32
C LEU A 26 -19.90 8.28 15.81
N ARG A 27 -20.87 7.49 15.32
CA ARG A 27 -21.27 7.51 13.91
C ARG A 27 -22.00 8.80 13.55
N ALA A 28 -22.92 9.25 14.40
CA ALA A 28 -23.72 10.45 14.19
C ALA A 28 -22.87 11.74 14.23
N SER A 29 -21.83 11.77 15.07
CA SER A 29 -20.86 12.87 15.11
C SER A 29 -19.84 12.85 13.96
N GLY A 30 -19.84 11.80 13.14
CA GLY A 30 -18.87 11.59 12.06
C GLY A 30 -17.47 11.20 12.56
N GLU A 31 -17.29 10.98 13.86
CA GLU A 31 -15.99 10.67 14.46
C GLU A 31 -15.46 9.29 14.05
N LEU A 32 -16.36 8.34 13.75
CA LEU A 32 -15.98 7.05 13.15
C LEU A 32 -15.51 7.16 11.70
N VAL A 33 -15.87 8.24 11.01
CA VAL A 33 -15.56 8.48 9.59
C VAL A 33 -14.42 9.49 9.44
N LYS A 34 -13.92 10.09 10.53
CA LYS A 34 -12.73 10.95 10.58
C LYS A 34 -11.40 10.20 10.36
N GLY A 35 -11.41 9.04 9.70
CA GLY A 35 -10.26 8.66 8.90
C GLY A 35 -10.24 9.62 7.72
N ALA A 36 -9.28 10.56 7.68
CA ALA A 36 -9.02 11.32 6.47
C ALA A 36 -8.94 10.32 5.29
N PRO A 37 -9.37 10.70 4.07
CA PRO A 37 -8.86 10.01 2.89
C PRO A 37 -7.34 9.98 3.06
N GLN A 38 -6.80 8.81 3.39
CA GLN A 38 -5.38 8.61 3.22
C GLN A 38 -5.23 8.73 1.71
N GLU A 39 -4.72 9.87 1.28
CA GLU A 39 -4.20 10.06 -0.06
C GLU A 39 -3.22 8.92 -0.23
N ALA A 40 -3.71 7.83 -0.83
CA ALA A 40 -2.92 6.64 -1.05
C ALA A 40 -1.73 7.14 -1.87
N PRO A 41 -0.48 6.88 -1.42
CA PRO A 41 0.66 7.35 -2.17
C PRO A 41 0.47 6.90 -3.62
N GLU A 42 0.60 7.82 -4.57
CA GLU A 42 0.61 7.46 -5.98
C GLU A 42 1.86 6.58 -6.19
N ILE A 43 1.66 5.27 -6.14
CA ILE A 43 2.71 4.27 -6.33
C ILE A 43 3.11 4.35 -7.80
N ALA A 44 4.24 4.98 -8.10
CA ALA A 44 4.79 4.98 -9.44
C ALA A 44 5.25 3.54 -9.78
N GLU A 45 4.71 2.99 -10.86
CA GLU A 45 5.05 1.66 -11.37
C GLU A 45 5.84 1.76 -12.69
N ALA A 46 6.79 0.85 -12.89
CA ALA A 46 7.57 0.71 -14.11
C ALA A 46 7.52 -0.74 -14.59
N VAL A 47 7.71 -0.98 -15.88
CA VAL A 47 7.76 -2.33 -16.45
C VAL A 47 9.23 -2.74 -16.62
N ASP A 48 9.58 -3.91 -16.10
CA ASP A 48 10.90 -4.52 -16.34
C ASP A 48 11.02 -4.90 -17.83
N PRO A 49 11.96 -4.31 -18.59
CA PRO A 49 12.08 -4.54 -20.03
C PRO A 49 12.56 -5.95 -20.39
N VAL A 50 13.10 -6.72 -19.44
CA VAL A 50 13.59 -8.08 -19.67
C VAL A 50 12.47 -9.11 -19.58
N CYS A 51 11.60 -9.00 -18.58
CA CYS A 51 10.57 -10.01 -18.31
C CYS A 51 9.11 -9.49 -18.40
N GLY A 52 8.91 -8.19 -18.50
CA GLY A 52 7.59 -7.55 -18.56
C GLY A 52 6.88 -7.42 -17.21
N MET A 53 7.56 -7.71 -16.10
CA MET A 53 6.96 -7.61 -14.76
C MET A 53 6.86 -6.15 -14.32
N THR A 54 5.70 -5.78 -13.78
CA THR A 54 5.51 -4.47 -13.15
C THR A 54 6.25 -4.41 -11.81
N VAL A 55 7.01 -3.34 -11.61
CA VAL A 55 7.79 -3.07 -10.39
C VAL A 55 7.45 -1.69 -9.85
N GLU A 56 7.33 -1.59 -8.53
CA GLU A 56 7.15 -0.31 -7.85
C GLU A 56 8.48 0.46 -7.85
N VAL A 57 8.47 1.66 -8.43
CA VAL A 57 9.66 2.52 -8.56
C VAL A 57 10.19 2.95 -7.20
N ALA A 58 9.30 3.21 -6.24
CA ALA A 58 9.67 3.66 -4.90
C ALA A 58 10.44 2.58 -4.10
N SER A 59 10.15 1.30 -4.33
CA SER A 59 10.74 0.16 -3.63
C SER A 59 11.75 -0.63 -4.48
N ALA A 60 11.92 -0.27 -5.75
CA ALA A 60 12.82 -0.95 -6.67
C ALA A 60 14.30 -0.87 -6.23
N GLN A 61 14.83 -2.00 -5.76
CA GLN A 61 16.23 -2.16 -5.36
C GLN A 61 17.18 -2.29 -6.56
N HIS A 62 16.66 -2.73 -7.70
CA HIS A 62 17.46 -3.01 -8.90
C HIS A 62 17.10 -2.01 -10.00
N LYS A 63 18.05 -1.13 -10.32
CA LYS A 63 17.92 -0.11 -11.34
C LYS A 63 19.21 0.08 -12.12
N VAL A 64 19.08 0.47 -13.38
CA VAL A 64 20.20 0.69 -14.31
C VAL A 64 19.92 1.94 -15.12
N GLU A 65 20.86 2.86 -15.17
CA GLU A 65 20.81 3.99 -16.10
C GLU A 65 21.40 3.59 -17.46
N HIS A 66 20.68 3.88 -18.54
CA HIS A 66 21.13 3.70 -19.91
C HIS A 66 20.56 4.85 -20.76
N ASP A 67 21.42 5.53 -21.51
CA ASP A 67 21.07 6.70 -22.34
C ASP A 67 20.24 7.78 -21.63
N GLY A 68 20.58 8.04 -20.36
CA GLY A 68 19.88 9.05 -19.53
C GLY A 68 18.50 8.61 -19.03
N THR A 69 18.09 7.36 -19.28
CA THR A 69 16.86 6.76 -18.75
C THR A 69 17.18 5.76 -17.66
N THR A 70 16.49 5.85 -16.52
CA THR A 70 16.56 4.84 -15.45
C THR A 70 15.56 3.73 -15.72
N TYR A 71 16.06 2.51 -15.88
CA TYR A 71 15.26 1.28 -15.98
C TYR A 71 15.22 0.57 -14.63
N TYR A 72 14.07 -0.05 -14.33
CA TYR A 72 13.81 -0.74 -13.06
C TYR A 72 13.56 -2.23 -13.31
N PHE A 73 14.03 -3.09 -12.42
CA PHE A 73 14.04 -4.54 -12.62
C PHE A 73 13.48 -5.30 -11.43
N CYS A 74 12.79 -6.40 -11.70
CA CYS A 74 12.15 -7.22 -10.67
C CYS A 74 13.16 -8.01 -9.82
N CYS A 75 14.36 -8.26 -10.36
CA CYS A 75 15.39 -9.07 -9.73
C CYS A 75 16.79 -8.70 -10.26
N PRO A 76 17.87 -9.09 -9.56
CA PRO A 76 19.24 -8.76 -9.99
C PRO A 76 19.62 -9.49 -11.29
N GLY A 77 18.99 -10.62 -11.59
CA GLY A 77 19.18 -11.35 -12.85
C GLY A 77 18.74 -10.55 -14.07
N CYS A 78 17.56 -9.92 -14.01
CA CYS A 78 17.06 -9.06 -15.09
C CYS A 78 17.93 -7.81 -15.25
N ALA A 79 18.33 -7.16 -14.15
CA ALA A 79 19.26 -6.03 -14.22
C ALA A 79 20.62 -6.42 -14.82
N GLY A 80 21.12 -7.63 -14.53
CA GLY A 80 22.35 -8.16 -15.09
C GLY A 80 22.24 -8.43 -16.60
N ALA A 81 21.15 -9.08 -17.03
CA ALA A 81 20.88 -9.33 -18.44
C ALA A 81 20.84 -8.02 -19.25
N PHE A 82 20.12 -7.02 -18.73
CA PHE A 82 20.02 -5.71 -19.36
C PHE A 82 21.36 -4.97 -19.43
N LYS A 83 22.23 -5.09 -18.43
CA LYS A 83 23.58 -4.48 -18.48
C LYS A 83 24.48 -5.11 -19.53
N ASN A 84 24.28 -6.39 -19.83
CA ASN A 84 25.11 -7.12 -20.79
C ASN A 84 24.75 -6.77 -22.23
N ASP A 85 23.45 -6.73 -22.56
CA ASP A 85 22.97 -6.34 -23.88
C ASP A 85 21.67 -5.53 -23.78
N PRO A 86 21.77 -4.22 -23.48
CA PRO A 86 20.60 -3.36 -23.39
C PRO A 86 19.87 -3.22 -24.73
N GLY A 87 20.59 -3.28 -25.85
CA GLY A 87 20.00 -3.12 -27.19
C GLY A 87 18.94 -4.17 -27.52
N GLU A 88 19.10 -5.39 -27.00
CA GLU A 88 18.14 -6.48 -27.17
C GLU A 88 16.78 -6.17 -26.52
N PHE A 89 16.77 -5.50 -25.36
CA PHE A 89 15.57 -5.27 -24.56
C PHE A 89 14.89 -3.93 -24.84
N ILE A 90 15.63 -2.92 -25.31
CA ILE A 90 15.09 -1.57 -25.57
C ILE A 90 14.76 -1.37 -27.07
N GLY A 91 15.13 -2.32 -27.94
CA GLY A 91 15.10 -2.22 -29.40
C GLY A 91 13.76 -2.41 -30.12
N SER A 92 12.64 -2.63 -29.43
CA SER A 92 11.32 -2.64 -30.09
C SER A 92 10.23 -2.11 -29.16
N GLY A 93 9.73 -0.92 -29.50
CA GLY A 93 8.70 -0.24 -28.74
C GLY A 93 7.42 -1.07 -28.59
N THR A 94 6.78 -0.91 -27.44
CA THR A 94 5.33 -1.04 -27.25
C THR A 94 4.71 -2.28 -27.90
N LYS A 95 4.72 -3.41 -27.18
CA LYS A 95 3.72 -4.44 -27.45
C LYS A 95 2.34 -3.83 -27.14
N SER A 96 1.53 -3.67 -28.19
CA SER A 96 0.14 -3.16 -28.18
C SER A 96 -0.79 -3.97 -27.29
#